data_AF-A0A7V2WZ00-F1
#
_entry.id   AF-A0A7V2WZ00-F1
#
_cell.length_a   1.000
_cell.length_b   1.000
_cell.length_c   1.000
_cell.angle_alpha   90.00
_cell.angle_beta   90.00
_cell.angle_gamma   90.00
#
_symmetry.space_group_name_H-M   'P 1'
#
loop_
_entity.id
_entity.type
_entity.pdbx_description
1 polymer ?
#
loop_
_entity_poly.entity_id
_entity_poly.type
_entity_poly.pdbx_seq_one_letter_code
_entity_poly.pdbx_strand_id
1 'polypeptide(L)'
;MRRVALLLLVIALPARAESLSGPARVIGGDRLEVAGRTLRLAGIDAPEPGQRCTRDGREYSCGRIAATALMDLTAGVTVACEILGAGDPAPARCRLPDGYDLSEGMVYTGWALAFPREDNPLLAQETIARERRHGLWRGRFVPPWKWRQTRAQERR
;
A
#
# COMPACT_ATOMS: atom_id res chain seq x y z
N MET A 1 6.67 -39.48 50.11
CA MET A 1 6.03 -38.30 49.48
C MET A 1 6.71 -38.05 48.14
N ARG A 2 6.09 -38.44 47.01
CA ARG A 2 6.65 -38.20 45.66
C ARG A 2 5.93 -36.99 45.06
N ARG A 3 6.61 -35.84 44.98
CA ARG A 3 6.12 -34.66 44.26
C ARG A 3 6.37 -34.90 42.77
N VAL A 4 5.32 -35.18 42.01
CA VAL A 4 5.38 -35.23 40.55
C VAL A 4 5.38 -33.77 40.08
N ALA A 5 6.51 -33.32 39.51
CA ALA A 5 6.59 -32.02 38.87
C ALA A 5 5.92 -32.13 37.49
N LEU A 6 4.77 -31.48 37.32
CA LEU A 6 4.07 -31.39 36.05
C LEU A 6 4.79 -30.33 35.18
N LEU A 7 5.60 -30.77 34.22
CA LEU A 7 6.21 -29.90 33.23
C LEU A 7 5.11 -29.41 32.26
N LEU A 8 4.69 -28.15 32.39
CA LEU A 8 3.82 -27.49 31.42
C LEU A 8 4.64 -27.19 30.15
N LEU A 9 4.53 -28.06 29.15
CA LEU A 9 5.06 -27.82 27.81
C LEU A 9 4.19 -26.76 27.12
N VAL A 10 4.67 -25.52 27.05
CA VAL A 10 4.03 -24.46 26.26
C VAL A 10 4.28 -24.73 24.78
N ILE A 11 3.29 -25.25 24.07
CA ILE A 11 3.34 -25.47 22.63
C ILE A 11 3.08 -24.11 21.96
N ALA A 12 4.14 -23.49 21.42
CA ALA A 12 4.00 -22.29 20.60
C ALA A 12 3.36 -22.66 19.25
N LEU A 13 2.09 -22.30 19.06
CA LEU A 13 1.41 -22.46 17.77
C LEU A 13 1.95 -21.42 16.78
N PRO A 14 2.26 -21.80 15.53
CA PRO A 14 2.67 -20.84 14.51
C PRO A 14 1.49 -19.90 14.24
N ALA A 15 1.70 -18.59 14.41
CA ALA A 15 0.75 -17.59 13.94
C ALA A 15 0.69 -17.68 12.42
N ARG A 16 -0.44 -18.14 11.88
CA ARG A 16 -0.69 -18.11 10.43
C ARG A 16 -1.05 -16.69 10.03
N ALA A 17 -0.30 -16.11 9.10
CA ALA A 17 -0.69 -14.86 8.46
C ALA A 17 -2.02 -15.07 7.73
N GLU A 18 -3.03 -14.25 8.08
CA GLU A 18 -4.32 -14.29 7.40
C GLU A 18 -4.11 -13.91 5.93
N SER A 19 -4.58 -14.76 5.02
CA SER A 19 -4.42 -14.58 3.58
C SER A 19 -5.78 -14.54 2.90
N LEU A 20 -5.97 -13.59 1.99
CA LEU A 20 -7.18 -13.40 1.20
C LEU A 20 -6.83 -13.47 -0.28
N SER A 21 -7.74 -13.99 -1.10
CA SER A 21 -7.56 -14.01 -2.55
C SER A 21 -8.89 -13.79 -3.26
N GLY A 22 -8.87 -13.02 -4.34
CA GLY A 22 -10.06 -12.73 -5.13
C GLY A 22 -9.84 -11.56 -6.10
N PRO A 23 -10.87 -11.19 -6.87
CA PRO A 23 -10.84 -9.95 -7.63
C PRO A 23 -10.67 -8.76 -6.68
N ALA A 24 -9.89 -7.77 -7.10
CA ALA A 24 -9.69 -6.54 -6.35
C ALA A 24 -10.68 -5.46 -6.78
N ARG A 25 -11.34 -4.82 -5.81
CA ARG A 25 -12.08 -3.57 -6.03
C ARG A 25 -11.26 -2.40 -5.49
N VAL A 26 -10.69 -1.61 -6.38
CA VAL A 26 -9.83 -0.48 -6.01
C VAL A 26 -10.64 0.68 -5.43
N ILE A 27 -10.19 1.20 -4.29
CA ILE A 27 -10.80 2.33 -3.56
C ILE A 27 -9.96 3.61 -3.73
N GLY A 28 -8.63 3.47 -3.78
CA GLY A 28 -7.68 4.57 -3.93
C GLY A 28 -6.33 4.04 -4.43
N GLY A 29 -5.31 4.90 -4.51
CA GLY A 29 -3.99 4.50 -5.04
C GLY A 29 -3.20 3.52 -4.16
N ASP A 30 -3.63 3.28 -2.93
CA ASP A 30 -3.01 2.35 -1.97
C ASP A 30 -4.05 1.49 -1.22
N ARG A 31 -5.33 1.58 -1.60
CA ARG A 31 -6.44 0.92 -0.90
C ARG A 31 -7.31 0.16 -1.87
N LEU A 32 -7.59 -1.10 -1.53
CA LEU A 32 -8.39 -2.01 -2.33
C LEU A 32 -9.15 -2.98 -1.42
N GLU A 33 -10.25 -3.51 -1.93
CA GLU A 33 -11.03 -4.57 -1.28
C GLU A 33 -10.79 -5.89 -2.00
N VAL A 34 -10.50 -6.94 -1.24
CA VAL A 34 -10.37 -8.33 -1.72
C VAL A 34 -11.19 -9.21 -0.80
N ALA A 35 -12.00 -10.11 -1.37
CA ALA A 35 -12.88 -11.01 -0.63
C ALA A 35 -13.74 -10.30 0.44
N GLY A 36 -14.24 -9.10 0.13
CA GLY A 36 -15.10 -8.31 1.03
C GLY A 36 -14.37 -7.59 2.17
N ARG A 37 -13.03 -7.63 2.22
CA ARG A 37 -12.25 -6.91 3.23
C ARG A 37 -11.43 -5.80 2.59
N THR A 38 -11.56 -4.58 3.13
CA THR A 38 -10.74 -3.44 2.72
C THR A 38 -9.34 -3.54 3.34
N LEU A 39 -8.33 -3.42 2.50
CA LEU A 39 -6.92 -3.51 2.84
C LEU A 39 -6.19 -2.24 2.37
N ARG A 40 -5.07 -1.93 3.02
CA ARG A 40 -4.10 -0.94 2.55
C ARG A 40 -2.81 -1.63 2.14
N LEU A 41 -2.28 -1.29 0.98
CA LEU A 41 -0.99 -1.76 0.50
C LEU A 41 0.12 -1.36 1.48
N ALA A 42 0.89 -2.34 1.94
CA ALA A 42 1.93 -2.13 2.93
C ALA A 42 3.15 -1.42 2.32
N GLY A 43 3.80 -0.58 3.13
CA GLY A 43 5.06 0.07 2.77
C GLY A 43 4.93 1.27 1.82
N ILE A 44 3.72 1.64 1.40
CA ILE A 44 3.50 2.76 0.48
C ILE A 44 2.51 3.77 1.02
N ASP A 45 2.48 4.92 0.37
CA ASP A 45 1.42 5.91 0.52
C ASP A 45 1.14 6.55 -0.84
N ALA A 46 -0.12 6.55 -1.26
CA ALA A 46 -0.52 7.08 -2.56
C ALA A 46 -1.33 8.39 -2.40
N PRO A 47 -1.32 9.28 -3.41
CA PRO A 47 -2.15 10.47 -3.37
C PRO A 47 -3.62 10.13 -3.12
N GLU A 48 -4.23 10.83 -2.16
CA GLU A 48 -5.64 10.62 -1.82
C GLU A 48 -6.54 11.02 -3.00
N PRO A 49 -7.75 10.44 -3.17
CA PRO A 49 -8.62 10.72 -4.32
C PRO A 49 -8.87 12.20 -4.62
N GLY A 50 -8.91 13.05 -3.58
CA GLY A 50 -9.09 14.51 -3.70
C GLY A 50 -7.80 15.32 -3.87
N GLN A 51 -6.63 14.68 -3.87
CA GLN A 51 -5.35 15.36 -3.98
C GLN A 51 -5.06 15.80 -5.42
N ARG A 52 -4.63 17.06 -5.56
CA ARG A 52 -4.16 17.65 -6.81
C ARG A 52 -2.64 17.81 -6.81
N CYS A 53 -2.06 17.70 -7.99
CA CYS A 53 -0.63 17.87 -8.24
C CYS A 53 -0.43 18.77 -9.46
N THR A 54 0.79 19.25 -9.70
CA THR A 54 1.09 20.15 -10.83
C THR A 54 2.10 19.51 -11.76
N ARG A 55 1.85 19.55 -13.08
CA ARG A 55 2.81 19.16 -14.13
C ARG A 55 2.74 20.19 -15.25
N ASP A 56 3.89 20.65 -15.75
CA ASP A 56 3.98 21.65 -16.82
C ASP A 56 3.12 22.90 -16.56
N GLY A 57 3.09 23.35 -15.30
CA GLY A 57 2.30 24.51 -14.86
C GLY A 57 0.79 24.28 -14.74
N ARG A 58 0.29 23.06 -14.99
CA ARG A 58 -1.14 22.73 -14.93
C ARG A 58 -1.45 21.78 -13.77
N GLU A 59 -2.54 22.05 -13.07
CA GLU A 59 -3.07 21.14 -12.05
C GLU A 59 -3.71 19.90 -12.70
N TYR A 60 -3.58 18.76 -12.01
CA TYR A 60 -4.26 17.53 -12.37
C TYR A 60 -4.61 16.68 -11.13
N SER A 61 -5.62 15.83 -11.26
CA SER A 61 -6.12 14.95 -10.19
C SER A 61 -5.21 13.73 -9.99
N CYS A 62 -4.02 13.94 -9.43
CA CYS A 62 -3.07 12.84 -9.20
C CYS A 62 -3.63 11.71 -8.32
N GLY A 63 -4.53 12.02 -7.37
CA GLY A 63 -5.26 11.00 -6.60
C GLY A 63 -6.05 10.02 -7.47
N ARG A 64 -6.82 10.55 -8.42
CA ARG A 64 -7.61 9.72 -9.34
C ARG A 64 -6.73 8.92 -10.28
N ILE A 65 -5.62 9.50 -10.75
CA ILE A 65 -4.69 8.78 -11.63
C ILE A 65 -3.98 7.65 -10.86
N ALA A 66 -3.58 7.88 -9.61
CA ALA A 66 -2.99 6.83 -8.78
C ALA A 66 -3.96 5.67 -8.55
N ALA A 67 -5.24 5.95 -8.27
CA ALA A 67 -6.27 4.91 -8.18
C ALA A 67 -6.44 4.15 -9.51
N THR A 68 -6.40 4.86 -10.64
CA THR A 68 -6.50 4.23 -11.98
C THR A 68 -5.30 3.32 -12.25
N ALA A 69 -4.09 3.73 -11.88
CA ALA A 69 -2.90 2.89 -12.05
C ALA A 69 -3.01 1.56 -11.25
N LEU A 70 -3.57 1.61 -10.04
CA LEU A 70 -3.84 0.38 -9.27
C LEU A 70 -4.96 -0.46 -9.89
N MET A 71 -5.98 0.17 -10.49
CA MET A 71 -7.01 -0.53 -11.26
C MET A 71 -6.38 -1.27 -12.45
N ASP A 72 -5.50 -0.60 -13.19
CA ASP A 72 -4.83 -1.19 -14.36
C ASP A 72 -3.98 -2.40 -13.97
N LEU A 73 -3.25 -2.35 -12.85
CA LEU A 73 -2.46 -3.50 -12.35
C LEU A 73 -3.32 -4.70 -11.96
N THR A 74 -4.55 -4.47 -11.52
CA THR A 74 -5.43 -5.52 -10.97
C THR A 74 -6.54 -5.94 -11.93
N ALA A 75 -6.61 -5.33 -13.11
CA ALA A 75 -7.68 -5.54 -14.07
C ALA A 75 -7.69 -6.98 -14.60
N GLY A 76 -8.84 -7.65 -14.45
CA GLY A 76 -9.07 -9.00 -15.00
C GLY A 76 -8.29 -10.13 -14.33
N VAL A 77 -7.64 -9.87 -13.19
CA VAL A 77 -6.82 -10.86 -12.47
C VAL A 77 -7.23 -10.99 -11.01
N THR A 78 -6.96 -12.17 -10.46
CA THR A 78 -7.10 -12.44 -9.02
C THR A 78 -5.86 -11.94 -8.29
N VAL A 79 -6.05 -11.21 -7.18
CA VAL A 79 -4.98 -10.71 -6.32
C VAL A 79 -4.95 -11.55 -5.05
N ALA A 80 -3.75 -11.97 -4.63
CA ALA A 80 -3.53 -12.64 -3.35
C ALA A 80 -2.89 -11.67 -2.35
N CYS A 81 -3.51 -11.48 -1.19
CA CYS A 81 -3.09 -10.55 -0.16
C CYS A 81 -2.78 -11.28 1.16
N GLU A 82 -1.61 -11.01 1.71
CA GLU A 82 -1.17 -11.46 3.03
C GLU A 82 -1.29 -10.28 4.03
N ILE A 83 -2.08 -10.46 5.09
CA ILE A 83 -2.28 -9.42 6.12
C ILE A 83 -1.07 -9.44 7.07
N LEU A 84 -0.38 -8.30 7.17
CA LEU A 84 0.89 -8.20 7.89
C LEU A 84 0.74 -7.76 9.35
N GLY A 85 -0.45 -7.30 9.74
CA GLY A 85 -0.71 -6.85 11.10
C GLY A 85 -2.08 -6.23 11.29
N ALA A 86 -2.33 -5.78 12.51
CA ALA A 86 -3.55 -5.08 12.85
C ALA A 86 -3.60 -3.67 12.24
N GLY A 87 -4.81 -3.17 11.96
CA GLY A 87 -5.06 -1.82 11.48
C GLY A 87 -6.42 -1.72 10.80
N ASP A 88 -6.91 -0.50 10.62
CA ASP A 88 -8.13 -0.21 9.86
C ASP A 88 -7.90 0.94 8.85
N PRO A 89 -7.77 0.65 7.55
CA PRO A 89 -7.65 -0.68 6.96
C PRO A 89 -6.36 -1.41 7.37
N ALA A 90 -6.41 -2.75 7.41
CA ALA A 90 -5.26 -3.57 7.76
C ALA A 90 -4.16 -3.47 6.68
N PRO A 91 -2.87 -3.36 7.07
CA PRO A 91 -1.76 -3.38 6.14
C PRO A 91 -1.59 -4.78 5.54
N ALA A 92 -1.49 -4.87 4.22
CA ALA A 92 -1.34 -6.13 3.51
C ALA A 92 -0.31 -6.04 2.39
N ARG A 93 0.36 -7.17 2.14
CA ARG A 93 1.17 -7.37 0.94
C ARG A 93 0.32 -8.09 -0.09
N CYS A 94 0.05 -7.45 -1.22
CA CYS A 94 -0.80 -8.00 -2.27
C CYS A 94 0.01 -8.25 -3.54
N ARG A 95 -0.14 -9.45 -4.11
CA ARG A 95 0.58 -9.90 -5.31
C ARG A 95 -0.35 -10.38 -6.41
N LEU A 96 0.09 -10.21 -7.64
CA LEU A 96 -0.51 -10.78 -8.83
C LEU A 96 -0.19 -12.29 -8.96
N PRO A 97 -0.86 -13.05 -9.84
CA PRO A 97 -0.64 -14.48 -10.00
C PRO A 97 0.80 -14.87 -10.40
N ASP A 98 1.52 -13.98 -11.07
CA ASP A 98 2.93 -14.15 -11.45
C ASP A 98 3.91 -13.81 -10.31
N GLY A 99 3.39 -13.40 -9.15
CA GLY A 99 4.16 -13.00 -7.97
C GLY A 99 4.49 -11.51 -7.91
N TYR A 100 4.09 -10.69 -8.89
CA TYR A 100 4.38 -9.27 -8.90
C TYR A 100 3.71 -8.54 -7.73
N ASP A 101 4.48 -7.77 -6.96
CA ASP A 101 4.00 -7.04 -5.78
C ASP A 101 3.35 -5.71 -6.19
N LEU A 102 2.09 -5.50 -5.78
CA LEU A 102 1.34 -4.29 -6.13
C LEU A 102 1.97 -3.02 -5.53
N SER A 103 2.52 -3.10 -4.31
CA SER A 103 3.22 -1.96 -3.70
C SER A 103 4.45 -1.58 -4.50
N GLU A 104 5.17 -2.59 -4.99
CA GLU A 104 6.33 -2.38 -5.87
C GLU A 104 5.93 -1.71 -7.17
N GLY A 105 4.88 -2.19 -7.85
CA GLY A 105 4.40 -1.60 -9.09
C GLY A 105 3.92 -0.16 -8.95
N MET A 106 3.21 0.15 -7.87
CA MET A 106 2.74 1.51 -7.61
C MET A 106 3.91 2.48 -7.36
N VAL A 107 4.94 2.06 -6.63
CA VAL A 107 6.14 2.88 -6.39
C VAL A 107 6.98 3.01 -7.66
N TYR A 108 7.23 1.90 -8.35
CA TYR A 108 8.05 1.87 -9.57
C TYR A 108 7.47 2.75 -10.67
N THR A 109 6.15 2.75 -10.85
CA THR A 109 5.45 3.61 -11.82
C THR A 109 5.24 5.05 -11.33
N GLY A 110 5.68 5.37 -10.11
CA GLY A 110 5.64 6.70 -9.53
C GLY A 110 4.24 7.16 -9.12
N TRP A 111 3.29 6.25 -8.90
CA TRP A 111 1.93 6.56 -8.46
C TRP A 111 1.68 6.36 -6.96
N ALA A 112 2.67 5.83 -6.26
CA ALA A 112 2.78 5.89 -4.80
C ALA A 112 4.22 6.23 -4.41
N LEU A 113 4.37 6.69 -3.17
CA LEU A 113 5.67 6.92 -2.53
C LEU A 113 5.96 5.75 -1.60
N ALA A 114 7.24 5.42 -1.40
CA ALA A 114 7.61 4.54 -0.31
C ALA A 114 7.39 5.29 1.01
N PHE A 115 6.70 4.66 1.96
CA PHE A 115 6.50 5.28 3.27
C PHE A 115 7.86 5.52 3.94
N PRO A 116 8.15 6.72 4.49
CA PRO A 116 9.49 7.12 4.87
C PRO A 116 9.95 6.42 6.17
N ARG A 117 10.46 5.20 6.02
CA ARG A 117 11.15 4.41 7.05
C ARG A 117 12.43 3.86 6.44
N GLU A 118 13.53 3.89 7.19
CA GLU A 118 14.86 3.52 6.70
C GLU A 118 14.93 2.08 6.17
N ASP A 119 14.14 1.18 6.75
CA ASP A 119 14.08 -0.24 6.42
C ASP A 119 13.07 -0.58 5.33
N ASN A 120 12.45 0.42 4.69
CA ASN A 120 11.45 0.17 3.67
C ASN A 120 12.10 -0.38 2.38
N PRO A 121 11.81 -1.64 1.98
CA PRO A 121 12.45 -2.25 0.83
C PRO A 121 12.12 -1.56 -0.51
N LEU A 122 11.12 -0.68 -0.54
CA LEU A 122 10.65 0.01 -1.75
C LEU A 122 11.42 1.31 -2.07
N LEU A 123 12.36 1.72 -1.21
CA LEU A 123 13.16 2.94 -1.42
C LEU A 123 14.01 2.88 -2.71
N ALA A 124 14.45 1.67 -3.10
CA ALA A 124 15.18 1.48 -4.35
C ALA A 124 14.29 1.76 -5.58
N GLN A 125 13.06 1.23 -5.57
CA GLN A 125 12.09 1.47 -6.63
C GLN A 125 11.64 2.93 -6.69
N GLU A 126 11.48 3.59 -5.54
CA GLU A 126 11.16 5.02 -5.51
C GLU A 126 12.30 5.87 -6.09
N THR A 127 13.55 5.49 -5.81
CA THR A 127 14.72 6.14 -6.40
C THR A 127 14.71 6.01 -7.92
N ILE A 128 14.44 4.81 -8.45
CA ILE A 128 14.29 4.59 -9.89
C ILE A 128 13.15 5.45 -10.48
N ALA A 129 11.98 5.46 -9.83
CA ALA A 129 10.83 6.24 -10.29
C ALA A 129 11.14 7.74 -10.34
N ARG A 130 11.88 8.26 -9.36
CA ARG A 130 12.33 9.65 -9.29
C ARG A 130 13.35 9.99 -10.39
N GLU A 131 14.38 9.18 -10.55
CA GLU A 131 15.42 9.37 -11.57
C GLU A 131 14.85 9.32 -12.99
N ARG A 132 13.92 8.39 -13.23
CA ARG A 132 13.25 8.23 -14.52
C ARG A 132 12.07 9.18 -14.72
N ARG A 133 11.75 10.01 -13.73
CA ARG A 133 10.59 10.91 -13.73
C ARG A 133 9.29 10.18 -14.08
N HIS A 134 8.99 9.09 -13.38
CA HIS A 134 7.73 8.38 -13.51
C HIS A 134 6.61 9.07 -12.70
N GLY A 135 5.36 8.92 -13.15
CA GLY A 135 4.16 9.37 -12.42
C GLY A 135 4.26 10.77 -11.82
N LEU A 136 4.18 10.84 -10.48
CA LEU A 136 4.25 12.05 -9.67
C LEU A 136 5.57 12.82 -9.86
N TRP A 137 6.68 12.11 -10.08
CA TRP A 137 8.02 12.67 -10.28
C TRP A 137 8.19 13.45 -11.59
N ARG A 138 7.16 13.49 -12.45
CA ARG A 138 7.10 14.37 -13.62
C ARG A 138 6.77 15.83 -13.27
N GLY A 139 6.41 16.11 -12.03
CA GLY A 139 5.93 17.42 -11.63
C GLY A 139 6.17 17.70 -10.15
N ARG A 140 5.33 18.59 -9.60
CA ARG A 140 5.34 18.96 -8.19
C ARG A 140 4.12 18.37 -7.49
N PHE A 141 4.33 17.87 -6.29
CA PHE A 141 3.28 17.30 -5.45
C PHE A 141 3.65 17.46 -3.98
N VAL A 142 2.63 17.41 -3.12
CA VAL A 142 2.82 17.26 -1.67
C VAL A 142 2.81 15.76 -1.36
N PRO A 143 3.78 15.22 -0.59
CA PRO A 143 3.71 13.82 -0.18
C PRO A 143 2.36 13.48 0.48
N PRO A 144 1.73 12.34 0.17
CA PRO A 144 0.34 12.08 0.58
C PRO A 144 0.13 12.13 2.10
N TRP A 145 1.08 11.63 2.89
CA TRP A 145 1.03 11.73 4.36
C TRP A 145 1.02 13.18 4.88
N LYS A 146 1.72 14.10 4.21
CA LYS A 146 1.68 15.54 4.55
C LYS A 146 0.36 16.16 4.11
N TRP A 147 -0.17 15.78 2.94
CA TRP A 147 -1.45 16.27 2.44
C TRP A 147 -2.62 15.91 3.38
N ARG A 148 -2.60 14.70 3.96
CA ARG A 148 -3.60 14.32 4.98
C ARG A 148 -3.54 15.20 6.23
N GLN A 149 -2.34 15.54 6.69
CA GLN A 149 -2.15 16.37 7.88
C GLN A 149 -2.67 17.80 7.68
N THR A 150 -2.43 18.41 6.51
CA THR A 150 -2.92 19.77 6.24
C THR A 150 -4.45 19.83 6.17
N ARG A 151 -5.10 18.84 5.55
CA ARG A 151 -6.57 18.76 5.51
C ARG A 151 -7.21 18.54 6.88
N ALA A 152 -6.52 17.84 7.79
CA ALA A 152 -7.01 17.63 9.16
C ALA A 152 -6.96 18.92 9.99
N GLN A 153 -6.03 19.83 9.71
CA GLN A 153 -5.92 21.13 10.37
C GLN A 153 -6.98 22.12 9.88
N GLU A 154 -7.28 22.14 8.58
CA GLU A 154 -8.32 23.01 7.97
C GLU A 154 -9.75 22.69 8.44
N ARG A 155 -9.98 21.50 9.02
CA ARG A 155 -11.30 21.03 9.48
C ARG A 155 -11.55 21.26 10.98
N ARG A 156 -10.58 21.82 11.70
CA ARG A 156 -10.69 22.17 13.11
C ARG A 156 -11.01 23.65 13.27
#